data_AF-A0A7R9ZG56-F1
#
_entry.id   AF-A0A7R9ZG56-F1
#
_cell.length_a   1.000
_cell.length_b   1.000
_cell.length_c   1.000
_cell.angle_alpha   90.00
_cell.angle_beta   90.00
_cell.angle_gamma   90.00
#
_symmetry.space_group_name_H-M   'P 1'
#
loop_
_entity.id
_entity.type
_entity.pdbx_description
1 polymer ?
#
loop_
_entity_poly.entity_id
_entity_poly.type
_entity_poly.pdbx_seq_one_letter_code
_entity_poly.pdbx_strand_id
1 'polypeptide(L)'
;TMDSVIPLASTCRIASAHDDVNNSECAYTFHNPYTTDGGIVVNLNTFAASVEQLALSNEGGPKEGAFVRIVKRRVEKPKAEGKESTKEEETQKATKLGVGVEGGFASEDDKFETLTTYSVVILRRKAGDDGGGEVV
;
A
#
# COMPACT_ATOMS: atom_id res chain seq x y z
N THR A 1 -8.53 -5.04 21.29
CA THR A 1 -9.98 -4.88 21.64
C THR A 1 -10.36 -3.42 21.55
N MET A 2 -11.66 -3.07 21.53
CA MET A 2 -12.12 -1.67 21.46
C MET A 2 -11.52 -0.79 22.58
N ASP A 3 -11.22 -1.37 23.74
CA ASP A 3 -10.59 -0.68 24.87
C ASP A 3 -9.18 -0.16 24.55
N SER A 4 -8.45 -0.81 23.63
CA SER A 4 -7.14 -0.33 23.17
C SER A 4 -7.25 0.80 22.13
N VAL A 5 -8.38 0.89 21.42
CA VAL A 5 -8.56 1.85 20.33
C VAL A 5 -8.99 3.21 20.87
N ILE A 6 -9.88 3.24 21.85
CA ILE A 6 -10.47 4.49 22.39
C ILE A 6 -9.41 5.49 22.87
N PRO A 7 -8.38 5.10 23.66
CA PRO A 7 -7.36 6.05 24.12
C PRO A 7 -6.57 6.66 22.95
N LEU A 8 -6.20 5.82 21.97
CA LEU A 8 -5.40 6.22 20.82
C LEU A 8 -6.19 7.03 19.78
N ALA A 9 -7.50 6.83 19.70
CA ALA A 9 -8.38 7.60 18.82
C ALA A 9 -8.30 9.11 19.12
N SER A 10 -8.15 9.50 20.38
CA SER A 10 -7.99 10.91 20.78
C SER A 10 -6.71 11.56 20.25
N THR A 11 -5.69 10.75 19.95
CA THR A 11 -4.41 11.22 19.39
C THR A 11 -4.43 11.31 17.87
N CYS A 12 -5.42 10.69 17.22
CA CYS A 12 -5.53 10.71 15.77
C CYS A 12 -5.92 12.11 15.28
N ARG A 13 -5.28 12.55 14.21
CA ARG A 13 -5.58 13.81 13.53
C ARG A 13 -6.31 13.54 12.21
N ILE A 14 -7.15 14.49 11.81
CA ILE A 14 -7.72 14.53 10.47
C ILE A 14 -6.76 15.36 9.60
N ALA A 15 -6.29 14.78 8.50
CA ALA A 15 -5.39 15.46 7.57
C ALA A 15 -6.11 16.63 6.89
N SER A 16 -5.45 17.78 6.85
CA SER A 16 -5.88 18.99 6.13
C SER A 16 -5.13 19.12 4.81
N ALA A 17 -5.50 20.10 3.98
CA ALA A 17 -4.82 20.38 2.71
C ALA A 17 -3.35 20.83 2.86
N HIS A 18 -2.93 21.21 4.08
CA HIS A 18 -1.55 21.62 4.37
C HIS A 18 -0.70 20.51 4.98
N ASP A 19 -1.29 19.35 5.28
CA ASP A 19 -0.55 18.23 5.86
C ASP A 19 0.03 17.36 4.74
N ASP A 20 1.31 17.02 4.88
CA ASP A 20 1.97 16.05 4.00
C ASP A 20 1.65 14.62 4.47
N VAL A 21 0.80 13.93 3.73
CA VAL A 21 0.43 12.54 4.00
C VAL A 21 1.25 11.60 3.14
N ASN A 22 2.27 11.00 3.73
CA ASN A 22 3.13 10.05 3.05
C ASN A 22 2.44 8.68 3.01
N ASN A 23 1.69 8.38 1.95
CA ASN A 23 0.95 7.11 1.79
C ASN A 23 1.40 6.29 0.58
N SER A 24 2.46 6.73 -0.11
CA SER A 24 3.02 6.09 -1.30
C SER A 24 4.19 5.15 -0.97
N GLU A 25 5.00 5.48 0.05
CA GLU A 25 6.22 4.77 0.39
C GLU A 25 6.61 4.95 1.87
N CYS A 26 7.45 4.06 2.38
CA CYS A 26 8.01 4.11 3.72
C CYS A 26 9.06 5.23 3.84
N ALA A 27 9.01 6.02 4.91
CA ALA A 27 9.96 7.11 5.15
C ALA A 27 11.42 6.65 5.39
N TYR A 28 11.62 5.37 5.73
CA TYR A 28 12.93 4.82 6.10
C TYR A 28 13.51 3.86 5.05
N THR A 29 12.68 3.36 4.12
CA THR A 29 13.04 2.30 3.18
C THR A 29 12.26 2.48 1.89
N PHE A 30 12.68 1.87 0.78
CA PHE A 30 11.93 1.90 -0.48
C PHE A 30 10.69 0.99 -0.53
N HIS A 31 10.25 0.45 0.60
CA HIS A 31 9.01 -0.33 0.64
C HIS A 31 7.80 0.57 0.38
N ASN A 32 6.86 0.06 -0.40
CA ASN A 32 5.59 0.69 -0.75
C ASN A 32 4.43 -0.31 -0.52
N PRO A 33 3.16 0.09 -0.69
CA PRO A 33 2.01 -0.79 -0.46
C PRO A 33 2.00 -2.13 -1.21
N TYR A 34 2.80 -2.29 -2.26
CA TYR A 34 2.93 -3.53 -3.06
C TYR A 34 4.07 -4.45 -2.61
N THR A 35 5.09 -3.89 -1.95
CA THR A 35 6.38 -4.60 -1.76
C THR A 35 6.35 -5.68 -0.70
N THR A 36 5.45 -5.59 0.28
CA THR A 36 5.36 -6.53 1.40
C THR A 36 3.91 -7.01 1.54
N ASP A 37 3.72 -8.23 2.06
CA ASP A 37 2.38 -8.76 2.33
C ASP A 37 1.59 -7.89 3.31
N GLY A 38 2.30 -7.25 4.25
CA GLY A 38 1.74 -6.31 5.22
C GLY A 38 1.63 -4.87 4.73
N GLY A 39 2.09 -4.56 3.51
CA GLY A 39 2.15 -3.22 2.94
C GLY A 39 2.92 -2.21 3.80
N ILE A 40 2.42 -0.98 3.85
CA ILE A 40 2.94 0.09 4.71
C ILE A 40 1.89 0.51 5.74
N VAL A 41 2.34 1.10 6.84
CA VAL A 41 1.50 1.67 7.88
C VAL A 41 1.73 3.17 7.99
N VAL A 42 0.65 3.95 7.95
CA VAL A 42 0.65 5.41 8.06
C VAL A 42 0.19 5.79 9.46
N ASN A 43 1.01 6.52 10.21
CA ASN A 43 0.67 6.96 11.56
C ASN A 43 -0.47 7.99 11.51
N LEU A 44 -1.54 7.77 12.28
CA LEU A 44 -2.73 8.64 12.28
C LEU A 44 -2.54 9.97 13.02
N ASN A 45 -1.42 10.16 13.74
CA ASN A 45 -1.06 11.42 14.37
C ASN A 45 -0.08 12.24 13.51
N THR A 46 0.91 11.59 12.91
CA THR A 46 2.02 12.28 12.20
C THR A 46 1.95 12.19 10.67
N PHE A 47 1.10 11.31 10.13
CA PHE A 47 0.96 11.02 8.70
C PHE A 47 2.22 10.48 8.00
N ALA A 48 3.22 10.05 8.76
CA ALA A 48 4.40 9.37 8.24
C ALA A 48 4.08 7.89 7.96
N ALA A 49 4.43 7.42 6.75
CA ALA A 49 4.43 6.00 6.41
C ALA A 49 5.72 5.31 6.85
N SER A 50 5.59 4.05 7.23
CA SER A 50 6.70 3.16 7.53
C SER A 50 6.32 1.71 7.23
N VAL A 51 7.30 0.81 7.29
CA VAL A 51 7.01 -0.62 7.49
C VAL A 51 6.72 -0.86 8.97
N GLU A 52 5.95 -1.90 9.28
CA GLU A 52 5.50 -2.22 10.64
C GLU A 52 6.63 -2.29 11.67
N GLN A 53 7.77 -2.88 11.28
CA GLN A 53 8.95 -3.05 12.11
C GLN A 53 9.66 -1.73 12.46
N LEU A 54 9.40 -0.66 11.71
CA LEU A 54 10.02 0.65 11.92
C LEU A 54 9.01 1.71 12.36
N ALA A 55 7.73 1.34 12.51
CA ALA A 55 6.66 2.29 12.82
C ALA A 55 6.79 2.94 14.20
N LEU A 56 7.51 2.30 15.12
CA LEU A 56 7.73 2.75 16.50
C LEU A 56 9.23 2.77 16.85
N SER A 57 10.13 2.87 15.86
CA SER A 57 11.59 2.84 16.07
C SER A 57 12.17 4.15 16.61
N ASN A 58 11.41 5.25 16.58
CA ASN A 58 11.90 6.54 17.07
C ASN A 58 12.18 6.51 18.58
N GLU A 59 13.44 6.75 18.96
CA GLU A 59 13.86 6.86 20.36
C GLU A 59 13.17 8.06 21.03
N GLY A 60 12.61 7.85 22.23
CA GLY A 60 11.78 8.85 22.91
C GLY A 60 10.37 9.05 22.31
N GLY A 61 10.04 8.38 21.21
CA GLY A 61 8.71 8.35 20.64
C GLY A 61 7.70 7.52 21.45
N PRO A 62 6.40 7.57 21.06
CA PRO A 62 5.36 6.82 21.73
C PRO A 62 5.61 5.30 21.63
N LYS A 63 5.27 4.57 22.69
CA LYS A 63 5.41 3.09 22.73
C LYS A 63 4.24 2.38 22.04
N GLU A 64 3.18 3.09 21.74
CA GLU A 64 2.02 2.58 21.03
C GLU A 64 1.40 3.66 20.15
N GLY A 65 0.71 3.26 19.08
CA GLY A 65 0.08 4.21 18.18
C GLY A 65 -0.98 3.57 17.30
N ALA A 66 -1.85 4.41 16.76
CA ALA A 66 -2.86 4.02 15.78
C ALA A 66 -2.38 4.35 14.36
N PHE A 67 -2.56 3.41 13.45
CA PHE A 67 -2.08 3.49 12.08
C PHE A 67 -3.14 3.02 11.08
N VAL A 68 -3.03 3.50 9.84
CA VAL A 68 -3.73 2.91 8.70
C VAL A 68 -2.74 2.07 7.92
N ARG A 69 -2.99 0.77 7.84
CA ARG A 69 -2.28 -0.14 6.96
C ARG A 69 -2.86 -0.06 5.56
N ILE A 70 -1.99 0.09 4.58
CA ILE A 70 -2.32 0.13 3.15
C ILE A 70 -1.58 -1.02 2.47
N VAL A 71 -2.34 -1.97 1.92
CA VAL A 71 -1.81 -3.09 1.13
C VAL A 71 -2.41 -3.00 -0.27
N LYS A 72 -1.57 -3.07 -1.29
CA LYS A 72 -2.00 -3.06 -2.69
C LYS A 72 -1.52 -4.33 -3.40
N ARG A 73 -2.39 -4.91 -4.22
CA ARG A 73 -2.07 -6.07 -5.07
C ARG A 73 -2.57 -5.85 -6.49
N ARG A 74 -1.79 -6.31 -7.47
CA ARG A 74 -2.21 -6.37 -8.87
C ARG A 74 -2.90 -7.71 -9.11
N VAL A 75 -4.16 -7.67 -9.54
CA VAL A 75 -4.95 -8.86 -9.87
C VAL A 75 -5.27 -8.81 -11.35
N GLU A 76 -5.17 -9.94 -12.06
CA GLU A 76 -5.55 -9.98 -13.47
C GLU A 76 -7.04 -9.69 -13.63
N LYS A 77 -7.39 -8.81 -14.56
CA LYS A 77 -8.80 -8.59 -14.92
C LYS A 77 -9.34 -9.89 -15.53
N PRO A 78 -10.58 -10.30 -15.17
CA PRO A 78 -11.21 -11.44 -15.83
C PRO A 78 -11.26 -11.17 -17.34
N LYS A 79 -10.72 -12.10 -18.14
CA LYS A 79 -10.85 -12.03 -19.59
C LYS A 79 -12.35 -12.11 -19.91
N ALA A 80 -12.88 -11.11 -20.60
CA ALA A 80 -14.25 -11.17 -21.09
C ALA A 80 -14.40 -12.43 -21.95
N GLU A 81 -15.18 -13.40 -21.48
CA GLU A 81 -15.59 -14.57 -22.25
C GLU A 81 -16.40 -14.08 -23.45
N GLY A 82 -15.79 -14.01 -24.63
CA GLY A 82 -16.52 -13.50 -25.80
C GLY A 82 -15.77 -13.27 -27.10
N LYS A 83 -14.48 -13.59 -27.23
CA LYS A 83 -13.81 -13.71 -28.54
C LYS A 83 -12.78 -14.84 -28.52
N GLU A 84 -13.16 -16.00 -29.03
CA GLU A 84 -12.20 -16.94 -29.61
C GLU A 84 -11.50 -16.23 -30.77
N SER A 85 -10.30 -15.72 -30.52
CA SER A 85 -9.38 -15.32 -31.57
C SER A 85 -8.49 -16.52 -31.86
N THR A 86 -8.75 -17.16 -32.99
CA THR A 86 -7.95 -18.21 -33.62
C THR A 86 -6.45 -17.86 -33.59
N LYS A 87 -5.61 -18.84 -33.22
CA LYS A 87 -4.14 -18.80 -33.08
C LYS A 87 -3.34 -18.42 -34.34
N GLU A 88 -3.98 -18.00 -35.43
CA GLU A 88 -3.33 -17.74 -36.72
C GLU A 88 -3.10 -16.24 -37.01
N GLU A 89 -3.68 -15.31 -36.24
CA GLU A 89 -3.43 -13.87 -36.41
C GLU A 89 -2.27 -13.32 -35.53
N GLU A 90 -1.71 -14.13 -34.63
CA GLU A 90 -0.74 -13.67 -33.62
C GLU A 90 0.62 -13.26 -34.19
N THR A 91 0.97 -13.69 -35.41
CA THR A 91 2.28 -13.37 -36.02
C THR A 91 2.30 -12.10 -36.86
N GLN A 92 1.15 -11.62 -37.36
CA GLN A 92 1.11 -10.42 -38.23
C GLN A 92 0.82 -9.11 -37.49
N LYS A 93 0.35 -9.18 -36.24
CA LYS A 93 0.19 -8.00 -35.35
C LYS A 93 1.37 -7.76 -34.42
N ALA A 94 2.41 -8.60 -34.52
CA ALA A 94 3.69 -8.27 -33.92
C ALA A 94 4.32 -7.10 -34.70
N THR A 95 4.51 -5.96 -34.03
CA THR A 95 5.32 -4.81 -34.47
C THR A 95 4.60 -3.72 -35.31
N LYS A 96 3.75 -2.89 -34.67
CA LYS A 96 3.69 -1.45 -34.98
C LYS A 96 4.02 -0.66 -33.71
N LEU A 97 5.31 -0.38 -33.58
CA LEU A 97 5.94 0.31 -32.46
C LEU A 97 5.55 1.80 -32.46
N GLY A 98 4.77 2.24 -31.47
CA GLY A 98 4.51 3.65 -31.20
C GLY A 98 3.62 3.82 -29.98
N VAL A 99 4.10 4.52 -28.95
CA VAL A 99 3.27 4.96 -27.83
C VAL A 99 2.34 6.06 -28.35
N GLY A 100 1.03 5.83 -28.31
CA GLY A 100 0.02 6.84 -28.70
C GLY A 100 -0.53 6.76 -30.14
N VAL A 101 -0.45 5.60 -30.81
CA VAL A 101 -1.12 5.37 -32.10
C VAL A 101 -2.04 4.14 -32.05
N GLU A 102 -3.06 4.12 -32.91
CA GLU A 102 -4.02 3.02 -33.05
C GLU A 102 -3.26 1.73 -33.42
N GLY A 103 -3.08 0.84 -32.43
CA GLY A 103 -2.25 -0.37 -32.52
C GLY A 103 -0.97 -0.39 -31.66
N GLY A 104 -0.76 0.58 -30.76
CA GLY A 104 0.34 0.58 -29.80
C GLY A 104 0.23 -0.50 -28.71
N PHE A 105 1.33 -0.79 -28.02
CA PHE A 105 1.39 -1.76 -26.92
C PHE A 105 0.30 -1.48 -25.89
N ALA A 106 -0.58 -2.45 -25.64
CA ALA A 106 -1.44 -2.42 -24.46
C ALA A 106 -0.53 -2.27 -23.23
N SER A 107 -0.77 -1.27 -22.39
CA SER A 107 0.01 -1.11 -21.17
C SER A 107 -0.20 -2.38 -20.35
N GLU A 108 0.81 -2.88 -19.65
CA GLU A 108 0.58 -3.97 -18.71
C GLU A 108 -0.52 -3.60 -17.70
N ASP A 109 -0.65 -2.31 -17.39
CA ASP A 109 -1.72 -1.76 -16.54
C ASP A 109 -3.14 -2.00 -17.10
N ASP A 110 -3.29 -2.25 -18.41
CA ASP A 110 -4.59 -2.59 -19.00
C ASP A 110 -5.05 -4.00 -18.59
N LYS A 111 -4.11 -4.90 -18.28
CA LYS A 111 -4.37 -6.31 -17.93
C LYS A 111 -4.68 -6.52 -16.46
N PHE A 112 -4.25 -5.61 -15.59
CA PHE A 112 -4.37 -5.76 -14.14
C PHE A 112 -5.30 -4.71 -13.53
N GLU A 113 -6.06 -5.11 -12.52
CA GLU A 113 -6.73 -4.21 -11.59
C GLU A 113 -5.92 -4.09 -10.30
N THR A 114 -5.98 -2.91 -9.67
CA THR A 114 -5.32 -2.68 -8.38
C THR A 114 -6.32 -2.89 -7.26
N LEU A 115 -6.16 -3.98 -6.50
CA LEU A 115 -6.91 -4.22 -5.28
C LEU A 115 -6.19 -3.54 -4.11
N THR A 116 -6.87 -2.59 -3.45
CA THR A 116 -6.33 -1.89 -2.28
C THR A 116 -7.12 -2.27 -1.03
N THR A 117 -6.43 -2.74 -0.01
CA THR A 117 -7.00 -3.02 1.32
C THR A 117 -6.51 -1.98 2.31
N TYR A 118 -7.45 -1.39 3.04
CA TYR A 118 -7.19 -0.51 4.16
C TYR A 118 -7.62 -1.20 5.46
N SER A 119 -6.79 -1.09 6.50
CA SER A 119 -7.17 -1.54 7.85
C SER A 119 -6.59 -0.60 8.89
N VAL A 120 -7.35 -0.36 9.96
CA VAL A 120 -6.84 0.36 11.13
C VAL A 120 -6.12 -0.65 12.02
N VAL A 121 -4.88 -0.38 12.37
CA VAL A 121 -4.06 -1.24 13.22
C VAL A 121 -3.50 -0.46 14.39
N ILE A 122 -3.42 -1.12 15.54
CA ILE A 122 -2.71 -0.60 16.71
C ILE A 122 -1.39 -1.34 16.79
N LEU A 123 -0.28 -0.61 16.81
CA LEU A 123 1.06 -1.17 16.99
C LEU A 123 1.56 -0.82 18.39
N ARG A 124 2.26 -1.75 19.03
CA ARG A 124 2.97 -1.53 20.29
C ARG A 124 4.42 -1.95 20.17
N ARG A 125 5.33 -1.16 20.73
CA ARG A 125 6.76 -1.50 20.81
C ARG A 125 6.92 -2.73 21.70
N LYS A 126 7.61 -3.74 21.19
CA LYS A 126 7.89 -4.96 21.96
C LYS A 126 8.87 -4.66 23.09
N ALA A 127 8.61 -5.21 24.28
CA ALA A 127 9.50 -5.02 25.43
C ALA A 127 10.83 -5.75 25.17
N GLY A 128 11.92 -4.98 25.07
CA GLY A 128 13.28 -5.50 24.84
C GLY A 128 13.75 -5.50 23.38
N ASP A 129 12.98 -4.90 22.46
CA ASP A 129 13.35 -4.77 21.04
C ASP A 129 13.51 -3.28 20.67
N ASP A 130 14.58 -2.99 19.95
CA ASP A 130 15.09 -1.66 19.59
C ASP A 130 14.35 -1.01 18.39
N GLY A 131 13.17 -1.50 18.02
CA GLY A 131 12.32 -0.74 17.11
C GLY A 131 11.02 -1.38 16.60
N GLY A 132 10.82 -2.69 16.77
CA GLY A 132 9.68 -3.42 16.22
C GLY A 132 8.35 -3.11 16.91
N GLY A 133 7.36 -2.68 16.13
CA GLY A 133 5.96 -2.66 16.52
C GLY A 133 5.30 -4.02 16.28
N GLU A 134 4.55 -4.53 17.25
CA GLU A 134 3.71 -5.72 17.13
C GLU A 134 2.23 -5.31 17.09
N VAL A 135 1.45 -5.91 16.19
CA VAL A 135 -0.01 -5.68 16.08
C VAL A 135 -0.72 -6.26 17.30
N VAL A 136 -1.63 -5.47 17.88
CA VAL A 136 -2.47 -5.84 19.04
C VAL A 136 -3.92 -6.06 18.66
#